data_AF-A0A6A2X0X5-F1
#
_entry.id   AF-A0A6A2X0X5-F1
#
_cell.length_a   1.000
_cell.length_b   1.000
_cell.length_c   1.000
_cell.angle_alpha   90.00
_cell.angle_beta   90.00
_cell.angle_gamma   90.00
#
_symmetry.space_group_name_H-M   'P 1'
#
loop_
_entity.id
_entity.type
_entity.pdbx_description
1 polymer ?
#
loop_
_entity_poly.entity_id
_entity_poly.type
_entity_poly.pdbx_seq_one_letter_code
_entity_poly.pdbx_strand_id
1 'polypeptide(L)'
;MIRRRFRVIEIESPEGQLSKLVQITTVEDYQTHFEDMALRTTNLSDEFLIPCFVSGLRPDIKNEVLGHRSNSMSEVLPLAQFYEAKFNETRKVMNRMPNMKLPHLLPTPTTCPSMSKAQTSHPLPS
;
A
#
# COMPACT_ATOMS: atom_id res chain seq x y z
N MET A 1 44.61 -7.92 -3.46
CA MET A 1 43.58 -8.00 -4.53
C MET A 1 42.91 -9.37 -4.48
N ILE A 2 41.67 -9.46 -4.00
CA ILE A 2 40.75 -10.58 -4.32
C ILE A 2 39.35 -9.97 -4.45
N ARG A 3 38.71 -10.11 -5.61
CA ARG A 3 37.27 -9.80 -5.76
C ARG A 3 36.48 -11.02 -5.31
N ARG A 4 35.93 -11.00 -4.09
CA ARG A 4 34.95 -12.00 -3.63
C ARG A 4 33.64 -11.85 -4.42
N ARG A 5 33.63 -12.38 -5.65
CA ARG A 5 32.39 -12.74 -6.36
C ARG A 5 31.79 -13.96 -5.69
N PHE A 6 31.29 -13.78 -4.46
CA PHE A 6 30.39 -14.74 -3.85
C PHE A 6 29.08 -14.70 -4.65
N ARG A 7 29.00 -15.56 -5.66
CA ARG A 7 27.75 -15.98 -6.30
C ARG A 7 26.99 -16.81 -5.26
N VAL A 8 26.38 -16.15 -4.27
CA VAL A 8 25.43 -16.79 -3.35
C VAL A 8 24.12 -16.94 -4.12
N ILE A 9 24.04 -18.01 -4.88
CA ILE A 9 22.83 -18.56 -5.48
C ILE A 9 22.72 -19.97 -4.87
N GLU A 10 21.51 -20.52 -4.73
CA GLU A 10 21.26 -21.90 -4.27
C GLU A 10 21.47 -22.17 -2.75
N ILE A 11 21.02 -21.26 -1.87
CA ILE A 11 20.68 -21.62 -0.46
C ILE A 11 19.33 -21.02 -0.03
N GLU A 12 18.35 -21.01 -0.93
CA GLU A 12 16.97 -20.66 -0.59
C GLU A 12 16.03 -21.69 -1.23
N SER A 13 15.15 -22.29 -0.40
CA SER A 13 14.13 -23.20 -0.90
C SER A 13 13.25 -22.46 -1.92
N PRO A 14 12.72 -23.14 -2.94
CA PRO A 14 11.91 -22.44 -3.95
C PRO A 14 10.66 -21.78 -3.34
N GLU A 15 10.10 -22.34 -2.27
CA GLU A 15 9.11 -21.71 -1.38
C GLU A 15 9.57 -20.35 -0.82
N GLY A 16 10.82 -20.27 -0.31
CA GLY A 16 11.43 -19.04 0.16
C GLY A 16 11.58 -18.01 -0.96
N GLN A 17 11.95 -18.46 -2.16
CA GLN A 17 12.06 -17.59 -3.33
C GLN A 17 10.68 -17.06 -3.77
N LEU A 18 9.65 -17.91 -3.80
CA LEU A 18 8.26 -17.54 -4.08
C LEU A 18 7.68 -16.57 -3.04
N SER A 19 7.92 -16.81 -1.74
CA SER A 19 7.44 -15.91 -0.66
C SER A 19 8.13 -14.54 -0.64
N LYS A 20 9.27 -14.40 -1.32
CA LYS A 20 9.95 -13.13 -1.57
C LYS A 20 9.52 -12.43 -2.85
N LEU A 21 8.78 -13.09 -3.74
CA LEU A 21 8.28 -12.46 -4.95
C LEU A 21 7.18 -11.46 -4.59
N VAL A 22 7.42 -10.19 -4.90
CA VAL A 22 6.49 -9.08 -4.65
C VAL A 22 6.18 -8.34 -5.94
N GLN A 23 4.96 -7.81 -6.04
CA GLN A 23 4.51 -7.03 -7.19
C GLN A 23 5.18 -5.65 -7.20
N ILE A 24 6.18 -5.47 -8.06
CA ILE A 24 6.90 -4.19 -8.25
C ILE A 24 6.20 -3.32 -9.33
N THR A 25 5.63 -3.98 -10.34
CA THR A 25 5.20 -3.41 -11.62
C THR A 25 3.69 -3.57 -11.81
N THR A 26 3.25 -4.50 -12.65
CA THR A 26 1.83 -4.86 -12.90
C THR A 26 1.51 -6.22 -12.30
N VAL A 27 0.22 -6.55 -12.19
CA VAL A 27 -0.24 -7.90 -11.78
C VAL A 27 0.13 -8.96 -12.83
N GLU A 28 0.15 -8.61 -14.11
CA GLU A 28 0.49 -9.50 -15.24
C GLU A 28 1.99 -9.91 -15.24
N ASP A 29 2.88 -8.94 -15.00
CA ASP A 29 4.33 -9.17 -14.89
C ASP A 29 4.65 -9.99 -13.61
N TYR A 30 3.99 -9.65 -12.50
CA TYR A 30 4.04 -10.44 -11.27
C TYR A 30 3.53 -11.88 -11.43
N GLN A 31 2.39 -12.07 -12.12
CA GLN A 31 1.82 -13.38 -12.44
C GLN A 31 2.81 -14.21 -13.28
N THR A 32 3.37 -13.64 -14.35
CA THR A 32 4.30 -14.34 -15.23
C THR A 32 5.55 -14.81 -14.48
N HIS A 33 6.08 -13.97 -13.58
CA HIS A 33 7.18 -14.36 -12.70
C HIS A 33 6.78 -15.40 -11.65
N PHE A 34 5.57 -15.33 -11.09
CA PHE A 34 5.07 -16.32 -10.14
C PHE A 34 4.89 -17.69 -10.79
N GLU A 35 4.36 -17.74 -12.01
CA GLU A 35 4.14 -18.99 -12.78
C GLU A 35 5.46 -19.67 -13.17
N ASP A 36 6.47 -18.93 -13.64
CA ASP A 36 7.81 -19.49 -13.92
C ASP A 36 8.47 -20.06 -12.65
N MET A 37 8.29 -19.41 -11.49
CA MET A 37 8.83 -19.89 -10.22
C MET A 37 8.03 -21.06 -9.61
N ALA A 38 6.71 -21.08 -9.79
CA ALA A 38 5.86 -22.20 -9.41
C ALA A 38 6.16 -23.44 -10.27
N LEU A 39 6.36 -23.28 -11.58
CA LEU A 39 6.73 -24.36 -12.50
C LEU A 39 8.10 -24.99 -12.17
N ARG A 40 9.06 -24.18 -11.70
CA ARG A 40 10.34 -24.66 -11.15
C ARG A 40 10.17 -25.38 -9.80
N THR A 41 9.09 -25.11 -9.07
CA THR A 41 8.82 -25.70 -7.76
C THR A 41 7.82 -26.84 -7.86
N THR A 42 8.30 -28.00 -8.29
CA THR A 42 7.49 -29.22 -8.28
C THR A 42 7.02 -29.57 -6.86
N ASN A 43 5.72 -29.84 -6.72
CA ASN A 43 5.00 -30.27 -5.50
C ASN A 43 4.52 -29.19 -4.50
N LEU A 44 4.21 -27.96 -4.92
CA LEU A 44 3.40 -27.04 -4.08
C LEU A 44 1.89 -27.29 -4.24
N SER A 45 1.15 -27.17 -3.12
CA SER A 45 -0.31 -27.18 -3.08
C SER A 45 -0.88 -25.78 -3.33
N ASP A 46 -2.07 -25.69 -3.91
CA ASP A 46 -2.85 -24.46 -4.03
C ASP A 46 -3.06 -23.78 -2.66
N GLU A 47 -3.17 -24.55 -1.58
CA GLU A 47 -3.25 -24.04 -0.20
C GLU A 47 -2.02 -23.23 0.23
N PHE A 48 -0.87 -23.40 -0.43
CA PHE A 48 0.31 -22.56 -0.26
C PHE A 48 0.42 -21.50 -1.35
N LEU A 49 0.18 -21.86 -2.61
CA LEU A 49 0.31 -20.95 -3.76
C LEU A 49 -0.64 -19.74 -3.64
N ILE A 50 -1.89 -19.94 -3.25
CA ILE A 50 -2.89 -18.87 -3.10
C ILE A 50 -2.47 -17.84 -2.04
N PRO A 51 -2.24 -18.19 -0.76
CA PRO A 51 -1.79 -17.22 0.23
C PRO A 51 -0.39 -16.66 -0.09
N CYS A 52 0.50 -17.42 -0.74
CA CYS A 52 1.79 -16.90 -1.19
C CYS A 52 1.61 -15.78 -2.23
N PHE A 53 0.82 -16.02 -3.29
CA PHE A 53 0.51 -15.02 -4.31
C PHE A 53 -0.15 -13.77 -3.70
N VAL A 54 -1.21 -13.97 -2.89
CA VAL A 54 -1.89 -12.87 -2.21
C VAL A 54 -0.96 -12.16 -1.21
N SER A 55 0.06 -12.83 -0.68
CA SER A 55 1.03 -12.19 0.22
C SER A 55 1.95 -11.21 -0.50
N GLY A 56 2.34 -11.49 -1.75
CA GLY A 56 3.25 -10.69 -2.57
C GLY A 56 2.59 -9.62 -3.44
N LEU A 57 1.26 -9.66 -3.64
CA LEU A 57 0.49 -8.55 -4.21
C LEU A 57 0.72 -7.25 -3.42
N ARG A 58 0.67 -6.11 -4.12
CA ARG A 58 0.73 -4.78 -3.50
C ARG A 58 -0.36 -4.62 -2.43
N PRO A 59 -0.10 -3.87 -1.33
CA PRO A 59 -0.99 -3.81 -0.17
C PRO A 59 -2.39 -3.24 -0.47
N ASP A 60 -2.53 -2.35 -1.46
CA ASP A 60 -3.83 -1.82 -1.90
C ASP A 60 -4.69 -2.90 -2.58
N ILE A 61 -4.09 -3.72 -3.45
CA ILE A 61 -4.76 -4.83 -4.14
C ILE A 61 -5.03 -5.99 -3.17
N LYS A 62 -4.02 -6.35 -2.38
CA LYS A 62 -4.05 -7.44 -1.38
C LYS A 62 -5.20 -7.33 -0.39
N ASN A 63 -5.44 -6.14 0.16
CA ASN A 63 -6.51 -5.93 1.13
C ASN A 63 -7.91 -6.19 0.54
N GLU A 64 -8.12 -5.82 -0.73
CA GLU A 64 -9.39 -6.04 -1.41
C GLU A 64 -9.59 -7.51 -1.83
N VAL A 65 -8.52 -8.17 -2.33
CA VAL A 65 -8.53 -9.61 -2.64
C VAL A 65 -8.81 -10.45 -1.39
N LEU A 66 -8.20 -10.12 -0.25
CA LEU A 66 -8.50 -10.75 1.05
C LEU A 66 -9.95 -10.51 1.51
N GLY A 67 -10.53 -9.35 1.19
CA GLY A 67 -11.94 -9.04 1.45
C GLY A 67 -12.92 -9.93 0.67
N HIS A 68 -12.53 -10.37 -0.53
CA HIS A 68 -13.37 -11.19 -1.41
C HIS A 68 -13.36 -12.69 -1.05
N ARG A 69 -12.35 -13.17 -0.31
CA ARG A 69 -12.16 -14.58 0.10
C ARG A 69 -12.14 -15.58 -1.07
N SER A 70 -11.52 -15.20 -2.18
CA SER A 70 -11.23 -16.11 -3.29
C SER A 70 -10.45 -17.34 -2.81
N ASN A 71 -10.80 -18.52 -3.33
CA ASN A 71 -10.29 -19.83 -2.92
C ASN A 71 -9.61 -20.61 -4.05
N SER A 72 -9.47 -20.00 -5.24
CA SER A 72 -8.72 -20.55 -6.37
C SER A 72 -7.87 -19.47 -7.04
N MET A 73 -6.70 -19.85 -7.58
CA MET A 73 -5.87 -18.95 -8.40
C MET A 73 -6.68 -18.35 -9.58
N SER A 74 -7.58 -19.13 -10.16
CA SER A 74 -8.48 -18.71 -11.24
C SER A 74 -9.45 -17.57 -10.86
N GLU A 75 -9.71 -17.37 -9.57
CA GLU A 75 -10.46 -16.21 -9.05
C GLU A 75 -9.51 -15.06 -8.67
N VAL A 76 -8.41 -15.38 -7.98
CA VAL A 76 -7.44 -14.41 -7.44
C VAL A 76 -6.78 -13.59 -8.55
N LEU A 77 -6.42 -14.22 -9.67
CA LEU A 77 -5.75 -13.57 -10.81
C LEU A 77 -6.61 -12.45 -11.44
N PRO A 78 -7.83 -12.72 -11.99
CA PRO A 78 -8.65 -11.66 -12.58
C PRO A 78 -9.10 -10.62 -11.55
N LEU A 79 -9.28 -11.01 -10.28
CA LEU A 79 -9.63 -10.09 -9.20
C LEU A 79 -8.49 -9.10 -8.91
N ALA A 80 -7.25 -9.57 -8.83
CA ALA A 80 -6.08 -8.73 -8.64
C ALA A 80 -5.89 -7.76 -9.82
N GLN A 81 -6.06 -8.23 -11.07
CA GLN A 81 -6.01 -7.40 -12.28
C GLN A 81 -7.12 -6.32 -12.29
N PHE A 82 -8.35 -6.67 -11.90
CA PHE A 82 -9.47 -5.73 -11.77
C PHE A 82 -9.18 -4.63 -10.75
N TYR A 83 -8.64 -4.99 -9.59
CA TYR A 83 -8.27 -4.02 -8.55
C TYR A 83 -7.09 -3.14 -8.98
N GLU A 84 -6.10 -3.68 -9.69
CA GLU A 84 -5.05 -2.85 -10.31
C GLU A 84 -5.64 -1.81 -11.26
N ALA A 85 -6.56 -2.19 -12.15
CA ALA A 85 -7.20 -1.25 -13.08
C ALA A 85 -7.97 -0.15 -12.33
N LYS A 86 -8.79 -0.52 -11.32
CA LYS A 86 -9.52 0.39 -10.43
C LYS A 86 -8.59 1.41 -9.77
N PHE A 87 -7.50 0.95 -9.14
CA PHE A 87 -6.55 1.84 -8.46
C PHE A 87 -5.71 2.67 -9.44
N ASN A 88 -5.37 2.13 -10.62
CA ASN A 88 -4.63 2.88 -11.63
C ASN A 88 -5.45 4.05 -12.19
N GLU A 89 -6.75 3.86 -12.46
CA GLU A 89 -7.62 4.97 -12.88
C GLU A 89 -7.86 5.97 -11.73
N THR A 90 -8.06 5.49 -10.50
CA THR A 90 -8.19 6.38 -9.32
C THR A 90 -6.96 7.30 -9.16
N ARG A 91 -5.74 6.76 -9.33
CA ARG A 91 -4.51 7.58 -9.32
C ARG A 91 -4.43 8.55 -10.49
N LYS A 92 -4.86 8.16 -11.71
CA LYS A 92 -4.93 9.09 -12.86
C LYS A 92 -5.88 10.25 -12.57
N VAL A 93 -7.04 10.00 -11.94
CA VAL A 93 -7.99 11.06 -11.57
C VAL A 93 -7.36 12.01 -10.53
N MET A 94 -6.74 11.49 -9.46
CA MET A 94 -6.11 12.36 -8.46
C MET A 94 -4.96 13.19 -9.05
N ASN A 95 -4.12 12.61 -9.92
CA ASN A 95 -3.01 13.32 -10.56
C ASN A 95 -3.45 14.32 -11.64
N ARG A 96 -4.68 14.22 -12.17
CA ARG A 96 -5.27 15.23 -13.07
C ARG A 96 -5.95 16.37 -12.33
N MET A 97 -6.25 16.21 -11.04
CA MET A 97 -6.82 17.29 -10.24
C MET A 97 -5.79 18.43 -10.13
N PRO A 98 -6.11 19.66 -10.54
CA PRO A 98 -5.23 20.80 -10.29
C PRO A 98 -4.96 20.95 -8.80
N ASN A 99 -3.88 21.65 -8.43
CA ASN A 99 -3.58 21.99 -7.04
C ASN A 99 -4.63 23.00 -6.49
N MET A 100 -5.81 22.47 -6.16
CA MET A 100 -6.91 23.19 -5.55
C MET A 100 -6.49 23.55 -4.13
N LYS A 101 -5.95 24.76 -3.98
CA LYS A 101 -5.74 25.40 -2.68
C LYS A 101 -7.08 25.37 -1.94
N LEU A 102 -7.20 24.45 -0.99
CA LEU A 102 -8.43 24.21 -0.24
C LEU A 102 -8.89 25.54 0.36
N PRO A 103 -10.09 26.06 0.00
CA PRO A 103 -10.62 27.26 0.63
C PRO A 103 -10.64 27.03 2.15
N HIS A 104 -10.15 27.99 2.91
CA HIS A 104 -9.98 27.83 4.36
C HIS A 104 -11.36 27.79 5.05
N LEU A 105 -11.96 26.61 5.13
CA LEU A 105 -13.24 26.34 5.82
C LEU A 105 -13.07 26.31 7.35
N LEU A 106 -12.37 27.32 7.88
CA LEU A 106 -12.29 27.64 9.28
C LEU A 106 -12.75 29.10 9.46
N PRO A 107 -13.86 29.37 10.16
CA PRO A 107 -14.08 30.70 10.71
C PRO A 107 -12.98 30.94 11.74
N THR A 108 -11.98 31.76 11.39
CA THR A 108 -10.97 32.23 12.35
C THR A 108 -11.70 32.92 13.51
N PRO A 109 -11.46 32.54 14.77
CA PRO A 109 -12.08 33.22 15.90
C PRO A 109 -11.57 34.67 15.94
N THR A 110 -12.45 35.62 15.64
CA THR A 110 -12.14 37.06 15.68
C THR A 110 -11.94 37.49 17.14
N THR A 111 -10.70 37.45 17.60
CA THR A 111 -10.30 38.05 18.88
C THR A 111 -10.40 39.56 18.77
N CYS A 112 -11.50 40.13 19.28
CA CYS A 112 -11.76 41.56 19.22
C CYS A 112 -10.68 42.38 19.95
N PRO A 113 -10.16 43.48 19.36
CA PRO A 113 -9.18 44.34 20.01
C PRO A 113 -9.85 45.25 21.05
N SER A 114 -9.89 44.83 22.30
CA SER A 114 -10.27 45.71 23.42
C SER A 114 -9.03 46.45 23.95
N MET A 115 -9.01 47.78 23.84
CA MET A 115 -7.85 48.61 24.19
C MET A 115 -7.79 48.93 25.70
N SER A 116 -6.57 49.08 26.21
CA SER A 116 -6.29 49.25 27.64
C SER A 116 -6.64 50.64 28.20
N LYS A 117 -7.24 50.66 29.41
CA LYS A 117 -7.11 51.68 30.48
C LYS A 117 -7.63 51.03 31.78
N ALA A 118 -6.83 50.79 32.82
CA ALA A 118 -6.07 51.69 33.71
C ALA A 118 -6.91 52.21 34.92
N GLN A 119 -6.42 51.94 36.14
CA GLN A 119 -6.70 52.50 37.50
C GLN A 119 -8.08 53.14 37.78
N THR A 120 -8.79 52.86 38.88
CA THR A 120 -8.40 52.71 40.31
C THR A 120 -9.54 51.88 41.04
N SER A 121 -9.70 51.62 42.35
CA SER A 121 -9.08 52.04 43.62
C SER A 121 -9.24 51.00 44.78
N HIS A 122 -8.81 51.41 45.99
CA HIS A 122 -9.05 50.78 47.31
C HIS A 122 -10.47 51.09 47.87
N PRO A 123 -10.95 50.52 49.00
CA PRO A 123 -10.25 49.73 50.04
C PRO A 123 -10.93 48.42 50.56
N LEU A 124 -10.28 47.81 51.57
CA LEU A 124 -10.76 46.79 52.53
C LEU A 124 -11.77 47.39 53.56
N PRO A 125 -12.33 46.67 54.58
CA PRO A 125 -12.25 45.23 54.93
C PRO A 125 -13.61 44.54 55.22
N SER A 126 -13.59 43.24 55.56
CA SER A 126 -14.22 42.65 56.76
C SER A 126 -13.62 41.27 57.04
#